data_AF-A0A2S0MKY8-F1
#
_entry.id   AF-A0A2S0MKY8-F1
#
_cell.length_a   1.000
_cell.length_b   1.000
_cell.length_c   1.000
_cell.angle_alpha   90.00
_cell.angle_beta   90.00
_cell.angle_gamma   90.00
#
_symmetry.space_group_name_H-M   'P 1'
#
loop_
_entity.id
_entity.type
_entity.pdbx_description
1 polymer ?
#
loop_
_entity_poly.entity_id
_entity_poly.type
_entity_poly.pdbx_seq_one_letter_code
_entity_poly.pdbx_strand_id
1 'polypeptide(L)' 'MARAATGLGVRDLAKLAGVSPDTVARLERGEELRPRTVLNIRAALEAAGVEFVEENGGGAGVRLRK' A
#
# COMPACT_ATOMS: atom_id res chain seq x y z
N MET A 1 8.93 1.24 1.62
CA MET A 1 7.71 0.63 2.19
C MET A 1 6.73 1.73 2.58
N ALA A 2 5.64 1.91 1.83
CA ALA A 2 4.63 2.96 2.08
C ALA A 2 3.96 2.84 3.47
N ARG A 3 3.77 1.61 3.97
CA ARG A 3 3.20 1.33 5.29
C ARG A 3 4.04 1.85 6.46
N ALA A 4 5.37 1.84 6.35
CA ALA A 4 6.25 2.35 7.40
C ALA A 4 6.08 3.86 7.60
N ALA A 5 5.65 4.56 6.55
CA ALA A 5 5.42 6.00 6.56
C ALA A 5 4.15 6.39 7.34
N THR A 6 3.18 5.48 7.47
CA THR A 6 1.91 5.70 8.19
C THR A 6 1.88 5.13 9.61
N GLY A 7 2.92 4.40 10.01
CA GLY A 7 2.94 3.68 11.29
C GLY A 7 2.00 2.47 11.35
N LEU A 8 1.37 2.07 10.23
CA LEU A 8 0.43 0.94 10.21
C LEU A 8 1.17 -0.40 10.34
N GLY A 9 0.63 -1.33 11.14
CA GLY A 9 1.05 -2.73 11.11
C GLY A 9 0.52 -3.46 9.87
N VAL A 10 1.09 -4.62 9.53
CA VAL A 10 0.60 -5.48 8.42
C VAL A 10 -0.88 -5.84 8.62
N ARG A 11 -1.26 -6.13 9.86
CA ARG A 11 -2.65 -6.47 10.23
C ARG A 11 -3.59 -5.28 10.10
N ASP A 12 -3.14 -4.09 10.44
CA ASP A 12 -3.95 -2.87 10.37
C ASP A 12 -4.21 -2.49 8.92
N LEU A 13 -3.16 -2.51 8.09
CA LEU A 13 -3.30 -2.28 6.66
C LEU A 13 -4.20 -3.32 6.01
N ALA A 14 -4.05 -4.60 6.37
CA ALA A 14 -4.90 -5.67 5.86
C ALA A 14 -6.38 -5.45 6.21
N LYS A 15 -6.67 -5.02 7.44
CA LYS A 15 -8.02 -4.69 7.89
C LYS A 15 -8.60 -3.50 7.13
N LEU A 16 -7.83 -2.43 6.94
CA LEU A 16 -8.24 -1.24 6.20
C LEU A 16 -8.49 -1.54 4.71
N ALA A 17 -7.64 -2.38 4.11
CA ALA A 17 -7.76 -2.77 2.71
C ALA A 17 -8.77 -3.91 2.46
N GLY A 18 -9.32 -4.52 3.53
CA GLY A 18 -10.24 -5.66 3.42
C GLY A 18 -9.61 -6.91 2.82
N VAL A 19 -8.32 -7.17 3.11
CA VAL A 19 -7.55 -8.31 2.59
C VAL A 19 -6.95 -9.11 3.75
N SER A 20 -6.35 -10.27 3.46
CA SER A 20 -5.62 -11.03 4.48
C SER A 20 -4.26 -10.38 4.79
N PRO A 21 -3.74 -10.49 6.03
CA PRO A 21 -2.38 -10.05 6.35
C PRO A 21 -1.31 -10.70 5.47
N ASP A 22 -1.52 -11.95 5.05
CA ASP A 22 -0.65 -12.63 4.10
C ASP A 22 -0.64 -11.95 2.73
N THR A 23 -1.78 -11.45 2.26
CA THR A 23 -1.86 -10.67 1.01
C THR A 23 -1.00 -9.41 1.07
N VAL A 24 -1.00 -8.72 2.21
CA VAL A 24 -0.12 -7.56 2.43
C VAL A 24 1.35 -7.98 2.43
N ALA A 25 1.69 -9.09 3.11
CA ALA A 25 3.05 -9.61 3.11
C ALA A 25 3.54 -10.05 1.72
N ARG A 26 2.66 -10.64 0.90
CA ARG A 26 2.91 -10.98 -0.51
C ARG A 26 3.21 -9.75 -1.35
N LEU A 27 2.42 -8.67 -1.18
CA LEU A 27 2.69 -7.38 -1.82
C LEU A 27 4.07 -6.84 -1.41
N GLU A 28 4.39 -6.88 -0.12
CA GLU A 28 5.69 -6.40 0.40
C GLU A 28 6.88 -7.24 -0.11
N ARG A 29 6.66 -8.52 -0.45
CA ARG A 29 7.67 -9.37 -1.10
C ARG A 29 7.80 -9.13 -2.61
N GLY A 30 6.97 -8.28 -3.20
CA GLY A 30 6.95 -8.02 -4.65
C GLY A 30 6.26 -9.11 -5.47
N GLU A 31 5.42 -9.95 -4.83
CA GLU A 31 4.62 -10.92 -5.56
C GLU A 31 3.50 -10.24 -6.35
N GLU A 32 3.16 -10.80 -7.50
CA GLU A 32 2.05 -10.32 -8.31
C GLU A 32 0.71 -10.64 -7.62
N LEU A 33 -0.07 -9.60 -7.39
CA LEU A 33 -1.42 -9.68 -6.82
C LEU A 33 -2.46 -9.27 -7.86
N ARG A 34 -3.70 -9.68 -7.61
CA ARG A 34 -4.82 -9.26 -8.46
C ARG A 34 -4.91 -7.73 -8.49
N PRO A 35 -5.18 -7.10 -9.65
CA PRO A 35 -5.25 -5.64 -9.75
C PRO A 35 -6.21 -5.01 -8.73
N ARG A 36 -7.36 -5.65 -8.48
CA ARG A 36 -8.33 -5.20 -7.46
C ARG A 36 -7.74 -5.17 -6.04
N THR A 37 -6.91 -6.15 -5.71
CA THR A 37 -6.24 -6.23 -4.40
C THR A 37 -5.24 -5.10 -4.24
N VAL A 38 -4.45 -4.83 -5.29
CA VAL A 38 -3.50 -3.71 -5.31
C VAL A 38 -4.23 -2.37 -5.14
N LEU A 39 -5.34 -2.17 -5.85
CA LEU A 39 -6.16 -0.97 -5.72
C LEU A 39 -6.73 -0.80 -4.31
N ASN A 40 -7.23 -1.86 -3.68
CA ASN A 40 -7.73 -1.80 -2.31
C ASN A 40 -6.62 -1.42 -1.30
N ILE A 41 -5.42 -1.97 -1.46
CA ILE A 41 -4.29 -1.66 -0.59
C ILE A 41 -3.81 -0.22 -0.81
N ARG A 42 -3.76 0.23 -2.07
CA ARG A 42 -3.45 1.62 -2.43
C ARG A 42 -4.45 2.58 -1.76
N ALA A 43 -5.75 2.36 -1.94
CA ALA A 43 -6.80 3.19 -1.35
C ALA A 43 -6.73 3.24 0.19
N ALA A 44 -6.41 2.12 0.84
CA ALA A 44 -6.23 2.07 2.30
C ALA A 44 -5.02 2.90 2.77
N LEU A 45 -3.92 2.87 2.00
CA LEU A 45 -2.75 3.70 2.28
C LEU A 45 -3.03 5.18 2.01
N GLU A 46 -3.79 5.50 0.96
CA GLU A 46 -4.23 6.88 0.66
C GLU A 46 -5.13 7.45 1.75
N ALA A 47 -6.09 6.66 2.24
CA ALA A 47 -6.92 7.02 3.38
C ALA A 47 -6.10 7.23 4.67
N ALA A 48 -4.94 6.58 4.78
CA ALA A 48 -4.01 6.75 5.89
C ALA A 48 -3.02 7.91 5.70
N GLY A 49 -3.18 8.73 4.66
CA GLY A 49 -2.37 9.93 4.42
C GLY A 49 -1.16 9.72 3.49
N VAL A 50 -1.05 8.57 2.84
CA VAL A 50 -0.05 8.34 1.79
C VAL A 50 -0.54 8.92 0.48
N GLU A 51 0.30 9.70 -0.22
CA GLU A 51 -0.01 10.14 -1.57
C GLU A 51 0.88 9.35 -2.54
N PHE A 52 0.27 8.46 -3.32
CA PHE A 52 0.97 7.79 -4.41
C PHE A 52 1.02 8.75 -5.60
N VAL A 53 2.22 9.21 -5.91
CA VAL A 53 2.45 10.05 -7.09
C VAL A 53 2.66 9.12 -8.27
N GLU A 54 1.84 9.24 -9.31
CA GLU A 54 2.06 8.48 -10.53
C GLU A 54 3.40 8.82 -11.14
N GLU A 55 4.07 7.76 -11.59
CA GLU A 55 5.47 7.76 -11.93
C GLU A 55 5.64 8.24 -13.38
N ASN A 56 6.01 9.51 -13.56
CA ASN A 56 6.49 10.01 -14.86
C ASN A 56 7.93 9.48 -15.14
N GLY A 57 8.09 8.15 -15.22
CA GLY A 57 9.22 7.47 -15.87
C GLY A 57 10.50 7.24 -15.06
N GLY A 58 10.46 6.76 -13.81
CA GLY A 58 11.68 6.65 -12.98
C GLY A 58 11.68 5.75 -11.72
N GLY A 59 10.68 4.90 -11.51
CA GLY A 59 10.49 4.04 -10.33
C GLY A 59 9.47 4.54 -9.28
N ALA A 60 8.67 3.60 -8.73
CA ALA A 60 7.43 3.91 -8.02
C ALA A 60 7.71 4.61 -6.69
N GLY A 61 7.46 5.92 -6.63
CA GLY A 61 7.71 6.77 -5.47
C GLY A 61 6.49 6.90 -4.55
N VAL A 62 6.76 7.06 -3.25
CA VAL A 62 5.73 7.29 -2.21
C VAL A 62 6.01 8.65 -1.55
N ARG A 63 5.03 9.55 -1.50
CA ARG A 63 5.12 10.81 -0.72
C ARG A 63 4.15 10.76 0.47
N LEU A 64 4.61 11.25 1.62
CA LEU A 64 3.73 11.54 2.75
C LEU A 64 3.18 12.96 2.61
N ARG A 65 1.88 13.12 2.80
CA ARG A 65 1.27 14.45 2.92
C ARG A 65 1.61 15.02 4.31
N LYS A 66 2.03 16.28 4.34
CA LYS A 66 2.22 17.04 5.60
C LYS A 66 0.90 17.28 6.30
#